data_AF-A0A9X3RYG6-F1
#
_entry.id   AF-A0A9X3RYG6-F1
#
_cell.length_a   1.000
_cell.length_b   1.000
_cell.length_c   1.000
_cell.angle_alpha   90.00
_cell.angle_beta   90.00
_cell.angle_gamma   90.00
#
_symmetry.space_group_name_H-M   'P 1'
#
loop_
_entity.id
_entity.type
_entity.pdbx_description
1 polymer ?
#
loop_
_entity_poly.entity_id
_entity_poly.type
_entity_poly.pdbx_seq_one_letter_code
_entity_poly.pdbx_strand_id
1 'polypeptide(L)'
;MRIVLIVAALLAGTWLTTQVRAARAETKLTAIAFEKGDAKDAQSLLTADRLLNPDHRPDLFEGVIKGRRGDFPGAVAAFQKVTSAEPENIEAWGLLASAAKRTDPRLAAEASAAARRLAPPVR
;
A
#
# COMPACT_ATOMS: atom_id res chain seq x y z
N MET A 1 -5.05 18.02 38.60
CA MET A 1 -4.96 18.56 37.21
C MET A 1 -3.58 18.43 36.57
N ARG A 2 -2.47 18.76 37.26
CA ARG A 2 -1.10 18.70 36.67
C ARG A 2 -0.65 17.30 36.20
N ILE A 3 -1.00 16.25 36.96
CA ILE A 3 -0.67 14.86 36.59
C ILE A 3 -1.41 14.43 35.30
N VAL A 4 -2.67 14.81 35.15
CA VAL A 4 -3.46 14.51 33.94
C VAL A 4 -2.86 15.18 32.71
N LEU A 5 -2.39 16.44 32.84
CA LEU A 5 -1.71 17.14 31.75
C LEU A 5 -0.36 16.51 31.37
N ILE A 6 0.41 16.04 32.35
CA ILE A 6 1.68 15.34 32.10
C ILE A 6 1.42 14.01 31.38
N VAL A 7 0.44 13.23 31.83
CA VAL A 7 0.08 11.96 31.19
C VAL A 7 -0.43 12.20 29.76
N ALA A 8 -1.29 13.19 29.55
CA ALA A 8 -1.78 13.55 28.22
C ALA A 8 -0.65 14.01 27.28
N ALA A 9 0.31 14.78 27.78
CA ALA A 9 1.48 15.22 27.01
C ALA A 9 2.40 14.04 26.62
N LEU A 10 2.59 13.06 27.51
CA LEU A 10 3.37 11.86 27.22
C LEU A 10 2.67 10.98 26.17
N LEU A 11 1.34 10.79 26.29
CA LEU A 11 0.56 10.04 25.31
C LEU A 11 0.59 10.73 23.92
N ALA A 12 0.40 12.05 23.88
CA ALA A 12 0.52 12.83 22.65
C ALA A 12 1.93 12.74 22.04
N GLY A 13 2.98 12.78 22.88
CA GLY A 13 4.36 12.59 22.45
C GLY A 13 4.58 11.20 21.84
N THR A 14 4.10 10.13 22.50
CA THR A 14 4.20 8.78 21.95
C THR A 14 3.46 8.65 20.62
N TRP A 15 2.27 9.21 20.51
CA TRP A 15 1.46 9.23 19.29
C TRP A 15 2.14 9.99 18.13
N LEU A 16 2.79 11.12 18.42
CA LEU A 16 3.58 11.86 17.43
C LEU A 16 4.79 11.04 16.95
N THR A 17 5.49 10.38 17.87
CA THR A 17 6.64 9.54 17.49
C THR A 17 6.24 8.34 16.62
N THR A 18 5.07 7.74 16.84
CA THR A 18 4.56 6.65 16.01
C THR A 18 4.19 7.15 14.61
N GLN A 19 3.51 8.30 14.50
CA GLN A 19 3.18 8.87 13.19
C GLN A 19 4.42 9.27 12.38
N VAL A 20 5.43 9.87 13.00
CA VAL A 20 6.69 10.22 12.33
C VAL A 20 7.41 8.97 11.81
N ARG A 21 7.36 7.87 12.57
CA ARG A 21 7.95 6.59 12.14
C ARG A 21 7.20 5.98 10.95
N ALA A 22 5.86 6.02 10.98
CA ALA A 22 5.02 5.56 9.86
C ALA A 22 5.30 6.36 8.58
N ALA A 23 5.26 7.69 8.66
CA ALA A 23 5.53 8.57 7.52
C ALA A 23 6.93 8.33 6.91
N ARG A 24 7.94 8.06 7.75
CA ARG A 24 9.29 7.73 7.28
C ARG A 24 9.36 6.36 6.61
N ALA A 25 8.60 5.38 7.09
CA ALA A 25 8.50 4.06 6.47
C ALA A 25 7.85 4.18 5.09
N GLU A 26 6.71 4.87 4.97
CA GLU A 26 6.05 5.15 3.69
C GLU A 26 6.99 5.88 2.71
N THR A 27 7.70 6.92 3.17
CA THR A 27 8.64 7.67 2.30
C THR A 27 9.69 6.73 1.69
N LYS A 28 10.26 5.83 2.50
CA LYS A 28 11.24 4.86 2.01
C LYS A 28 10.60 3.83 1.08
N LEU A 29 9.38 3.36 1.41
CA LEU A 29 8.64 2.43 0.56
C LEU A 29 8.31 3.04 -0.79
N THR A 30 7.92 4.31 -0.85
CA THR A 30 7.73 5.07 -2.09
C THR A 30 9.01 5.12 -2.92
N ALA A 31 10.16 5.41 -2.30
CA ALA A 31 11.44 5.39 -3.01
C ALA A 31 11.80 4.00 -3.58
N ILE A 32 11.49 2.92 -2.86
CA ILE A 32 11.70 1.55 -3.34
C ILE A 32 10.68 1.18 -4.43
N ALA A 33 9.43 1.60 -4.28
CA ALA A 33 8.33 1.25 -5.16
C ALA A 33 8.37 2.01 -6.48
N PHE A 34 8.78 3.28 -6.49
CA PHE A 34 8.66 4.15 -7.66
C PHE A 34 9.98 4.77 -8.12
N GLU A 35 11.03 4.76 -7.30
CA GLU A 35 12.32 5.37 -7.62
C GLU A 35 13.44 4.30 -7.74
N LYS A 36 14.71 4.69 -7.50
CA LYS A 36 15.87 3.78 -7.43
C LYS A 36 16.22 3.39 -5.99
N GLY A 37 15.23 3.24 -5.11
CA GLY A 37 15.47 2.78 -3.73
C GLY A 37 15.95 1.33 -3.66
N ASP A 38 16.91 1.04 -2.79
CA ASP A 38 17.38 -0.33 -2.54
C ASP A 38 16.30 -1.11 -1.78
N ALA A 39 15.90 -2.23 -2.36
CA ALA A 39 14.79 -3.04 -1.93
C ALA A 39 15.16 -4.01 -0.78
N LYS A 40 16.43 -4.03 -0.34
CA LYS A 40 16.93 -4.88 0.77
C LYS A 40 16.10 -4.74 2.05
N ASP A 41 15.69 -3.52 2.38
CA ASP A 41 14.96 -3.24 3.62
C ASP A 41 13.44 -3.27 3.46
N ALA A 42 12.92 -3.53 2.25
CA ALA A 42 11.50 -3.42 1.93
C ALA A 42 10.61 -4.23 2.88
N GLN A 43 10.99 -5.46 3.20
CA GLN A 43 10.18 -6.32 4.07
C GLN A 43 10.09 -5.78 5.50
N SER A 44 11.20 -5.27 6.04
CA SER A 44 11.20 -4.67 7.37
C SER A 44 10.37 -3.40 7.40
N LEU A 45 10.44 -2.59 6.34
CA LEU A 45 9.66 -1.36 6.21
C LEU A 45 8.16 -1.66 6.10
N LEU A 46 7.76 -2.62 5.26
CA LEU A 46 6.37 -3.07 5.13
C LEU A 46 5.81 -3.62 6.45
N THR A 47 6.64 -4.35 7.21
CA THR A 47 6.23 -4.89 8.52
C THR A 47 6.01 -3.78 9.54
N ALA A 48 6.90 -2.79 9.58
CA ALA A 48 6.75 -1.63 10.44
C ALA A 48 5.55 -0.76 10.03
N ASP A 49 5.35 -0.56 8.73
CA ASP A 49 4.25 0.22 8.18
C ASP A 49 2.89 -0.40 8.54
N ARG A 50 2.72 -1.71 8.31
CA ARG A 50 1.49 -2.45 8.67
C ARG A 50 1.19 -2.46 10.18
N LEU A 51 2.20 -2.28 11.03
CA LEU A 51 2.00 -2.16 12.48
C LEU A 51 1.49 -0.77 12.88
N LEU A 52 1.87 0.26 12.13
CA LEU A 52 1.60 1.66 12.46
C LEU A 52 0.40 2.22 11.69
N ASN A 53 0.09 1.66 10.52
CA ASN A 53 -1.00 2.03 9.64
C ASN A 53 -1.98 0.85 9.52
N PRO A 54 -3.23 1.00 9.99
CA PRO A 54 -4.24 -0.05 9.93
C PRO A 54 -4.90 -0.21 8.54
N ASP A 55 -4.49 0.57 7.54
CA ASP A 55 -5.02 0.51 6.17
C ASP A 55 -4.25 -0.48 5.28
N HIS A 56 -4.65 -0.60 4.01
CA HIS A 56 -4.02 -1.50 3.04
C HIS A 56 -2.91 -0.85 2.19
N ARG A 57 -2.41 0.35 2.54
CA ARG A 57 -1.25 0.94 1.84
C ARG A 57 0.00 0.06 1.83
N PRO A 58 0.37 -0.65 2.92
CA PRO A 58 1.50 -1.57 2.88
C PRO A 58 1.32 -2.66 1.81
N ASP A 59 0.10 -3.18 1.63
CA ASP A 59 -0.18 -4.22 0.63
C ASP A 59 -0.06 -3.67 -0.82
N LEU A 60 -0.43 -2.41 -1.06
CA LEU A 60 -0.18 -1.73 -2.34
C LEU A 60 1.32 -1.61 -2.62
N PHE A 61 2.11 -1.12 -1.66
CA PHE A 61 3.57 -1.03 -1.81
C PHE A 61 4.20 -2.39 -2.04
N GLU A 62 3.78 -3.42 -1.28
CA GLU A 62 4.25 -4.78 -1.46
C GLU A 62 4.00 -5.28 -2.88
N GLY A 63 2.80 -5.05 -3.43
CA GLY A 63 2.44 -5.41 -4.79
C GLY A 63 3.31 -4.71 -5.84
N VAL A 64 3.50 -3.40 -5.71
CA VAL A 64 4.34 -2.62 -6.65
C VAL A 64 5.79 -3.10 -6.61
N ILE A 65 6.35 -3.31 -5.41
CA ILE A 65 7.73 -3.76 -5.23
C ILE A 65 7.93 -5.15 -5.85
N LYS A 66 7.00 -6.09 -5.66
CA LYS A 66 7.06 -7.42 -6.29
C LYS A 66 6.97 -7.33 -7.81
N GLY A 67 6.06 -6.51 -8.33
CA GLY A 67 5.92 -6.28 -9.77
C GLY A 67 7.21 -5.73 -10.41
N ARG A 68 7.88 -4.77 -9.75
CA ARG A 68 9.17 -4.24 -10.21
C ARG A 68 10.29 -5.27 -10.21
N ARG A 69 10.24 -6.24 -9.30
CA ARG A 69 11.16 -7.38 -9.25
C ARG A 69 10.80 -8.50 -10.23
N GLY A 70 9.71 -8.35 -10.99
CA GLY A 70 9.22 -9.36 -11.94
C GLY A 70 8.37 -10.47 -11.30
N ASP A 71 8.10 -10.40 -9.99
CA ASP A 71 7.18 -11.30 -9.30
C ASP A 71 5.73 -10.86 -9.51
N PHE A 72 5.23 -11.03 -10.74
CA PHE A 72 3.86 -10.71 -11.11
C PHE A 72 2.82 -11.55 -10.33
N PRO A 73 3.01 -12.86 -10.08
CA PRO A 73 2.08 -13.62 -9.24
C PRO A 73 1.98 -13.08 -7.82
N GLY A 74 3.12 -12.76 -7.19
CA GLY A 74 3.13 -12.17 -5.86
C GLY A 74 2.56 -10.75 -5.82
N ALA A 75 2.72 -9.97 -6.89
CA ALA A 75 2.09 -8.66 -7.04
C ALA A 75 0.57 -8.77 -7.14
N VAL A 76 0.06 -9.68 -7.98
CA VAL A 76 -1.37 -9.97 -8.11
C VAL A 76 -1.96 -10.36 -6.76
N ALA A 77 -1.32 -11.27 -6.03
CA ALA A 77 -1.78 -11.70 -4.71
C ALA A 77 -1.84 -10.55 -3.69
N ALA A 78 -0.88 -9.62 -3.74
CA ALA A 78 -0.91 -8.44 -2.87
C ALA A 78 -2.06 -7.49 -3.24
N PHE A 79 -2.24 -7.17 -4.52
CA PHE A 79 -3.33 -6.29 -4.95
C PHE A 79 -4.72 -6.89 -4.74
N GLN A 80 -4.88 -8.21 -4.85
CA GLN A 80 -6.13 -8.90 -4.55
C GLN A 80 -6.56 -8.76 -3.08
N LYS A 81 -5.61 -8.68 -2.13
CA LYS A 81 -5.94 -8.38 -0.73
C LYS A 81 -6.58 -7.00 -0.62
N VAL A 82 -5.99 -6.01 -1.29
CA VAL A 82 -6.49 -4.63 -1.27
C VAL A 82 -7.85 -4.54 -1.94
N THR A 83 -8.04 -5.11 -3.13
CA THR A 83 -9.34 -5.04 -3.82
C THR A 83 -10.46 -5.83 -3.11
N SER A 84 -10.10 -6.83 -2.30
CA SER A 84 -11.07 -7.56 -1.46
C SER A 84 -11.48 -6.76 -0.23
N ALA A 85 -10.54 -6.06 0.41
CA ALA A 85 -10.80 -5.28 1.61
C ALA A 85 -11.35 -3.88 1.32
N GLU A 86 -10.93 -3.29 0.19
CA GLU A 86 -11.28 -1.96 -0.28
C GLU A 86 -11.84 -2.04 -1.72
N PRO A 87 -13.08 -2.52 -1.92
CA PRO A 87 -13.64 -2.72 -3.27
C PRO A 87 -13.78 -1.44 -4.10
N GLU A 88 -13.75 -0.27 -3.45
CA GLU A 88 -13.83 1.05 -4.09
C GLU A 88 -12.45 1.68 -4.35
N ASN A 89 -11.35 0.99 -4.03
CA ASN A 89 -10.00 1.48 -4.29
C ASN A 89 -9.64 1.34 -5.78
N ILE A 90 -9.83 2.43 -6.52
CA ILE A 90 -9.58 2.51 -7.97
C ILE A 90 -8.11 2.20 -8.30
N GLU A 91 -7.19 2.68 -7.47
CA GLU A 91 -5.75 2.47 -7.66
C GLU A 91 -5.40 0.98 -7.58
N ALA A 92 -5.92 0.28 -6.57
CA ALA A 92 -5.72 -1.16 -6.40
C ALA A 92 -6.21 -1.96 -7.61
N TRP A 93 -7.39 -1.63 -8.15
CA TRP A 93 -7.91 -2.28 -9.35
C TRP A 93 -7.05 -2.01 -10.59
N GLY A 94 -6.56 -0.78 -10.77
CA GLY A 94 -5.67 -0.42 -11.86
C GLY A 94 -4.32 -1.16 -11.78
N LEU A 95 -3.74 -1.24 -10.58
CA LEU A 95 -2.50 -1.97 -10.33
C LEU A 95 -2.67 -3.49 -10.52
N LEU A 96 -3.79 -4.07 -10.05
CA LEU A 96 -4.13 -5.47 -10.28
C LEU A 96 -4.24 -5.78 -11.79
N ALA A 97 -4.95 -4.93 -12.54
CA ALA A 97 -5.07 -5.08 -13.99
C ALA A 97 -3.72 -5.04 -14.70
N SER A 98 -2.84 -4.12 -14.29
CA SER A 98 -1.49 -4.00 -14.83
C SER A 98 -0.62 -5.24 -14.53
N ALA A 99 -0.63 -5.71 -13.27
CA ALA A 99 0.16 -6.87 -12.85
C ALA A 99 -0.31 -8.18 -13.51
N ALA A 100 -1.63 -8.37 -13.67
CA ALA A 100 -2.21 -9.56 -14.27
C ALA A 100 -2.09 -9.60 -15.80
N LYS A 101 -1.83 -8.47 -16.46
CA LYS A 101 -1.91 -8.34 -17.94
C LYS A 101 -1.17 -9.41 -18.73
N ARG A 102 -0.04 -9.89 -18.21
CA ARG A 102 0.82 -10.89 -18.89
C ARG A 102 0.60 -12.32 -18.42
N THR A 103 0.05 -12.52 -17.22
CA THR A 103 -0.06 -13.84 -16.56
C THR A 103 -1.50 -14.36 -16.54
N ASP A 104 -2.47 -13.46 -16.45
CA ASP A 104 -3.91 -13.76 -16.45
C ASP A 104 -4.69 -12.63 -17.14
N PRO A 105 -4.85 -12.69 -18.48
CA PRO A 105 -5.58 -11.68 -19.25
C PRO A 105 -7.05 -11.54 -18.85
N ARG A 106 -7.66 -12.62 -18.33
CA ARG A 106 -9.05 -12.59 -17.88
C ARG A 106 -9.17 -11.75 -16.61
N LEU A 107 -8.34 -12.05 -15.60
CA LEU A 107 -8.28 -11.26 -14.38
C LEU A 107 -7.94 -9.79 -14.68
N ALA A 108 -7.02 -9.54 -15.61
CA ALA A 108 -6.70 -8.18 -16.03
C ALA A 108 -7.90 -7.43 -16.62
N ALA A 109 -8.72 -8.10 -17.43
CA ALA A 109 -9.93 -7.52 -18.01
C ALA A 109 -11.00 -7.24 -16.94
N GLU A 110 -11.20 -8.18 -16.01
CA GLU A 110 -12.13 -8.04 -14.88
C GLU A 110 -11.72 -6.86 -13.98
N ALA A 111 -10.44 -6.77 -13.59
CA ALA A 111 -9.92 -5.67 -12.80
C ALA A 111 -10.02 -4.31 -13.54
N SER A 112 -9.74 -4.29 -14.84
CA SER A 112 -9.91 -3.08 -15.65
C SER A 112 -11.37 -2.61 -15.72
N ALA A 113 -12.31 -3.56 -15.78
CA ALA A 113 -13.73 -3.26 -15.77
C ALA A 113 -14.18 -2.69 -14.41
N ALA A 114 -13.67 -3.25 -13.30
CA ALA A 114 -13.92 -2.72 -11.97
C ALA A 114 -13.42 -1.27 -11.83
N ALA A 115 -12.19 -0.99 -12.24
CA ALA A 115 -11.63 0.38 -12.21
C ALA A 115 -12.47 1.38 -13.03
N ARG A 116 -12.89 1.01 -14.25
CA ARG A 116 -13.74 1.86 -15.10
C ARG A 116 -15.13 2.10 -14.54
N ARG A 117 -15.69 1.14 -13.79
CA ARG A 117 -17.00 1.30 -13.15
C ARG A 117 -16.94 2.36 -12.03
N LEU A 118 -15.83 2.41 -11.31
CA LEU A 118 -15.61 3.36 -10.22
C LEU A 118 -15.23 4.76 -10.72
N ALA A 119 -14.48 4.86 -11.82
CA ALA A 119 -14.16 6.11 -12.50
C ALA A 119 -14.46 6.00 -14.01
N PRO A 120 -15.71 6.26 -14.43
CA PRO A 120 -16.07 6.21 -15.84
C PRO A 120 -15.38 7.34 -16.61
N PRO A 121 -14.93 7.10 -17.86
CA PRO A 121 -14.29 8.13 -18.67
C PRO A 121 -15.30 9.24 -18.99
N VAL A 122 -14.86 10.50 -18.86
CA VAL A 122 -15.62 11.66 -19.33
C VAL A 122 -15.62 11.63 -20.86
N ARG A 123 -16.80 11.63 -21.48
CA ARG A 123 -16.98 11.63 -22.93
C ARG A 123 -16.77 13.02 -23.53
#